data_AF-A0A1G4BF80-F1
#
_entry.id   AF-A0A1G4BF80-F1
#
_cell.length_a   1.000
_cell.length_b   1.000
_cell.length_c   1.000
_cell.angle_alpha   90.00
_cell.angle_beta   90.00
_cell.angle_gamma   90.00
#
_symmetry.space_group_name_H-M   'P 1'
#
loop_
_entity.id
_entity.type
_entity.pdbx_description
1 polymer ?
#
loop_
_entity_poly.entity_id
_entity_poly.type
_entity_poly.pdbx_seq_one_letter_code
_entity_poly.pdbx_strand_id
1 'polypeptide(L)'
;MMFLHSRLIGVFAFALAASAAPTTCPPAEEPAQDQCIGVACPENTYCKVFNFRLEHPVACKSNGTVPADAQTCGEVICPIGKTCCNSPCGVCANPGESCLEWVC
;
A
#
# COMPACT_ATOMS: atom_id res chain seq x y z
N MET A 1 10.26 3.90 -73.07
CA MET A 1 10.95 4.88 -72.22
C MET A 1 9.93 5.50 -71.27
N MET A 2 10.03 5.21 -69.96
CA MET A 2 9.79 6.13 -68.81
C MET A 2 8.45 6.91 -68.75
N PHE A 3 7.56 6.90 -67.75
CA PHE A 3 7.41 6.35 -66.38
C PHE A 3 5.88 6.32 -66.13
N LEU A 4 5.22 5.18 -65.94
CA LEU A 4 4.97 4.46 -64.69
C LEU A 4 4.27 5.28 -63.56
N HIS A 5 2.93 5.14 -63.55
CA HIS A 5 1.98 5.08 -62.41
C HIS A 5 1.35 6.40 -61.91
N SER A 6 0.14 6.73 -62.37
CA SER A 6 -1.18 6.22 -61.90
C SER A 6 -1.64 6.91 -60.62
N ARG A 7 -2.28 8.08 -60.79
CA ARG A 7 -3.06 8.71 -59.72
C ARG A 7 -4.48 8.16 -59.76
N LEU A 8 -4.72 7.09 -59.01
CA LEU A 8 -6.06 6.58 -58.77
C LEU A 8 -6.76 7.44 -57.71
N ILE A 9 -7.91 7.93 -58.15
CA ILE A 9 -9.01 8.56 -57.45
C ILE A 9 -9.45 7.67 -56.26
N GLY A 10 -9.71 8.27 -55.11
CA GLY A 10 -10.28 7.58 -53.95
C GLY A 10 -10.97 8.55 -53.01
N VAL A 11 -12.27 8.73 -53.26
CA VAL A 11 -13.21 9.60 -52.57
C VAL A 11 -13.24 9.35 -51.06
N PHE A 12 -13.31 10.44 -50.29
CA PHE A 12 -13.49 10.49 -48.84
C PHE A 12 -14.72 9.69 -48.39
N ALA A 13 -14.51 8.75 -47.47
CA ALA A 13 -15.55 8.25 -46.58
C ALA A 13 -15.10 8.50 -45.14
N PHE A 14 -15.66 9.55 -44.53
CA PHE A 14 -15.52 9.82 -43.10
C PHE A 14 -16.22 8.70 -42.32
N ALA A 15 -15.44 7.75 -41.80
CA ALA A 15 -15.91 6.81 -40.81
C ALA A 15 -15.83 7.47 -39.43
N LEU A 16 -16.97 7.62 -38.76
CA LEU A 16 -17.08 7.99 -37.36
C LEU A 16 -16.34 6.96 -36.50
N ALA A 17 -15.12 7.29 -36.06
CA ALA A 17 -14.47 6.56 -34.99
C ALA A 17 -14.92 7.19 -33.66
N ALA A 18 -15.84 6.51 -32.98
CA ALA A 18 -16.09 6.72 -31.56
C ALA A 18 -14.80 6.37 -30.80
N SER A 19 -14.01 7.38 -30.46
CA SER A 19 -12.85 7.22 -29.58
C SER A 19 -13.36 6.89 -28.19
N ALA A 20 -13.29 5.61 -27.84
CA ALA A 20 -13.38 5.12 -26.48
C ALA A 20 -12.45 5.96 -25.59
N ALA A 21 -12.98 6.46 -24.49
CA ALA A 21 -12.22 7.21 -23.51
C ALA A 21 -10.97 6.41 -23.11
N PRO A 22 -9.78 7.02 -23.02
CA PRO A 22 -8.64 6.34 -22.41
C PRO A 22 -9.06 5.97 -20.99
N THR A 23 -9.11 4.67 -20.72
CA THR A 23 -9.22 4.14 -19.37
C THR A 23 -8.04 4.72 -18.60
N THR A 24 -8.30 5.72 -17.78
CA THR A 24 -7.36 6.11 -16.73
C THR A 24 -7.18 4.88 -15.87
N CYS A 25 -6.05 4.19 -16.03
CA CYS A 25 -5.62 3.22 -15.03
C CYS A 25 -5.73 3.91 -13.67
N PRO A 26 -6.35 3.29 -12.65
CA PRO A 26 -6.15 3.76 -11.30
C PRO A 26 -4.62 3.74 -11.03
N PRO A 27 -4.09 4.72 -10.27
CA PRO A 27 -2.68 4.69 -9.91
C PRO A 27 -2.40 3.34 -9.24
N ALA A 28 -1.32 2.69 -9.68
CA ALA A 28 -0.79 1.51 -9.01
C ALA A 28 -0.67 1.85 -7.52
N GLU A 29 -1.42 1.12 -6.69
CA GLU A 29 -1.34 1.34 -5.26
C GLU A 29 0.06 0.96 -4.78
N GLU A 30 0.62 1.87 -3.99
CA GLU A 30 2.03 2.10 -3.67
C GLU A 30 2.67 0.92 -2.88
N PRO A 31 4.01 0.72 -2.91
CA PRO A 31 4.80 -0.33 -2.21
C PRO A 31 4.56 -0.55 -0.69
N ALA A 32 3.64 0.18 -0.07
CA ALA A 32 3.25 0.01 1.33
C ALA A 32 2.46 -1.28 1.59
N GLN A 33 1.90 -1.95 0.57
CA GLN A 33 1.07 -3.14 0.77
C GLN A 33 1.88 -4.42 0.91
N ASP A 34 3.02 -4.52 0.21
CA ASP A 34 3.89 -5.70 0.26
C ASP A 34 4.44 -5.96 1.68
N GLN A 35 4.63 -4.90 2.46
CA GLN A 35 5.16 -4.99 3.82
C GLN A 35 4.15 -5.55 4.82
N CYS A 36 2.85 -5.51 4.50
CA CYS A 36 1.79 -6.06 5.32
C CYS A 36 1.53 -7.56 5.06
N ILE A 37 2.25 -8.18 4.13
CA ILE A 37 2.11 -9.60 3.83
C ILE A 37 2.51 -10.42 5.06
N GLY A 38 1.59 -11.27 5.53
CA GLY A 38 1.81 -12.14 6.70
C GLY A 38 1.65 -11.44 8.06
N VAL A 39 1.28 -10.16 8.09
CA VAL A 39 0.98 -9.44 9.33
C VAL A 39 -0.43 -9.79 9.80
N ALA A 40 -0.53 -10.49 10.93
CA ALA A 40 -1.81 -10.78 11.58
C ALA A 40 -2.14 -9.67 12.59
N CYS A 41 -3.27 -8.97 12.38
CA CYS A 41 -3.73 -7.89 13.22
C CYS A 41 -4.95 -8.30 14.06
N PRO A 42 -5.13 -7.77 15.29
CA PRO A 42 -6.32 -8.02 16.11
C PRO A 42 -7.63 -7.62 15.43
N GLU A 43 -8.77 -8.07 15.97
CA GLU A 43 -10.09 -7.74 15.43
C GLU A 43 -10.33 -6.22 15.33
N ASN A 44 -11.01 -5.78 14.26
CA ASN A 44 -11.29 -4.38 13.95
C ASN A 44 -10.04 -3.50 13.77
N THR A 45 -8.91 -4.10 13.45
CA THR A 45 -7.68 -3.39 13.11
C THR A 45 -7.17 -3.83 11.72
N TYR A 46 -6.36 -3.00 11.09
CA TYR A 46 -5.78 -3.28 9.77
C TYR A 46 -4.30 -2.94 9.76
N CYS A 47 -3.52 -3.71 8.99
CA CYS A 47 -2.10 -3.44 8.83
C CYS A 47 -1.89 -2.13 8.08
N LYS A 48 -0.98 -1.30 8.59
CA LYS A 48 -0.55 -0.07 7.95
C LYS A 48 0.97 0.09 8.11
N VAL A 49 1.60 0.61 7.07
CA VAL A 49 3.00 1.08 7.12
C VAL A 49 3.03 2.45 7.80
N PHE A 50 3.75 2.53 8.92
CA PHE A 50 4.06 3.71 9.69
C PHE A 50 5.51 4.11 9.49
N ASN A 51 5.72 5.37 9.12
CA ASN A 51 7.05 5.88 8.84
C ASN A 51 7.65 6.56 10.08
N PHE A 52 7.96 5.77 11.12
CA PHE A 52 8.63 6.27 12.34
C PHE A 52 10.17 6.40 12.20
N ARG A 53 10.69 6.47 10.97
CA ARG A 53 12.12 6.30 10.63
C ARG A 53 12.74 4.99 11.14
N LEU A 54 11.96 3.91 11.12
CA LEU A 54 12.40 2.60 11.61
C LEU A 54 12.42 1.56 10.50
N GLU A 55 13.33 0.59 10.67
CA GLU A 55 13.58 -0.50 9.72
C GLU A 55 12.44 -1.54 9.67
N HIS A 56 11.46 -1.46 10.58
CA HIS A 56 10.27 -2.33 10.64
C HIS A 56 8.98 -1.50 10.76
N PRO A 57 8.47 -0.95 9.64
CA PRO A 57 7.47 0.10 9.68
C PRO A 57 6.02 -0.40 9.84
N VAL A 58 5.74 -1.69 9.99
CA VAL A 58 4.36 -2.20 10.00
C VAL A 58 3.80 -2.37 11.40
N ALA A 59 2.59 -1.85 11.62
CA ALA A 59 1.79 -2.11 12.81
C ALA A 59 0.30 -2.11 12.44
N CYS A 60 -0.57 -2.36 13.42
CA CYS A 60 -2.01 -2.41 13.24
C CYS A 60 -2.63 -1.07 13.66
N LYS A 61 -3.45 -0.49 12.79
CA LYS A 61 -4.24 0.70 13.09
C LYS A 61 -5.68 0.29 13.41
N SER A 62 -6.27 0.90 14.43
CA SER A 62 -7.67 0.68 14.76
C SER A 62 -8.60 1.27 13.70
N ASN A 63 -9.67 0.54 13.38
CA ASN A 63 -10.84 1.01 12.64
C ASN A 63 -12.12 0.97 13.51
N GLY A 64 -12.00 0.78 14.83
CA GLY A 64 -13.15 0.63 15.72
C GLY A 64 -12.77 0.22 17.14
N THR A 65 -13.63 -0.57 17.78
CA THR A 65 -13.37 -1.10 19.12
C THR A 65 -12.35 -2.23 19.02
N VAL A 66 -11.20 -2.02 19.67
CA VAL A 66 -10.11 -2.98 19.74
C VAL A 66 -10.36 -3.92 20.93
N PRO A 67 -10.09 -5.23 20.81
CA PRO A 67 -10.14 -6.16 21.93
C PRO A 67 -9.30 -5.70 23.13
N ALA A 68 -9.77 -5.98 24.35
CA ALA A 68 -9.08 -5.56 25.57
C ALA A 68 -7.72 -6.24 25.78
N ASP A 69 -7.52 -7.40 25.14
CA ASP A 69 -6.29 -8.19 25.12
C ASP A 69 -5.31 -7.77 24.01
N ALA A 70 -5.69 -6.83 23.13
CA ALA A 70 -4.80 -6.35 22.10
C ALA A 70 -3.64 -5.54 22.69
N GLN A 71 -2.42 -5.85 22.24
CA GLN A 71 -1.23 -5.18 22.74
C GLN A 71 -1.06 -3.81 22.09
N THR A 72 -1.33 -2.74 22.83
CA THR A 72 -1.11 -1.37 22.37
C THR A 72 0.35 -0.94 22.54
N CYS A 73 0.82 -0.05 21.66
CA CYS A 73 2.16 0.53 21.71
C CYS A 73 2.12 1.95 21.14
N GLY A 74 2.03 2.95 22.02
CA GLY A 74 1.79 4.33 21.62
C GLY A 74 0.50 4.46 20.80
N GLU A 75 0.61 5.01 19.59
CA GLU A 75 -0.53 5.23 18.68
C GLU A 75 -0.90 4.01 17.82
N VAL A 76 -0.17 2.90 17.95
CA VAL A 76 -0.38 1.69 17.14
C VAL A 76 -0.74 0.50 18.02
N ILE A 77 -1.26 -0.54 17.36
CA ILE A 77 -1.54 -1.83 17.97
C ILE A 77 -0.55 -2.83 17.39
N CYS A 78 0.09 -3.62 18.24
CA CYS A 78 1.05 -4.60 17.80
C CYS A 78 0.37 -5.77 17.08
N PRO A 79 1.00 -6.31 16.02
CA PRO A 79 0.56 -7.55 15.41
C PRO A 79 0.47 -8.68 16.44
N ILE A 80 -0.38 -9.67 16.16
CA ILE A 80 -0.58 -10.83 17.02
C ILE A 80 0.77 -11.53 17.26
N GLY A 81 1.07 -11.82 18.53
CA GLY A 81 2.32 -12.46 18.95
C GLY A 81 3.52 -11.53 19.08
N LYS A 82 3.36 -10.22 18.82
CA LYS A 82 4.37 -9.20 19.10
C LYS A 82 4.08 -8.49 20.42
N THR A 83 5.12 -7.91 21.03
CA THR A 83 5.02 -7.07 22.23
C THR A 83 5.42 -5.63 21.93
N CYS A 84 4.90 -4.68 22.71
CA CYS A 84 5.37 -3.30 22.62
C CYS A 84 6.82 -3.23 23.10
N CYS A 85 7.67 -2.67 22.26
CA CYS A 85 9.08 -2.44 22.53
C CYS A 85 9.32 -0.96 22.86
N ASN A 86 8.91 -0.05 21.97
CA ASN A 86 9.13 1.37 22.16
C ASN A 86 7.82 2.12 21.89
N SER A 87 7.11 2.45 22.96
CA SER A 87 5.81 3.11 22.93
C SER A 87 5.84 4.48 22.22
N PRO A 88 6.78 5.41 22.54
CA PRO A 88 6.93 6.68 21.81
C PRO A 88 6.97 6.56 20.28
N CYS A 89 7.54 5.46 19.78
CA CYS A 89 7.76 5.24 18.36
C CYS A 89 6.85 4.18 17.76
N GLY A 90 5.91 3.61 18.53
CA GLY A 90 5.02 2.54 18.07
C GLY A 90 5.75 1.28 17.59
N VAL A 91 6.85 0.89 18.25
CA VAL A 91 7.68 -0.25 17.82
C VAL A 91 7.21 -1.53 18.47
N CYS A 92 6.91 -2.53 17.65
CA CYS A 92 6.54 -3.86 18.09
C CYS A 92 7.65 -4.85 17.77
N ALA A 93 8.07 -5.65 18.75
CA ALA A 93 9.14 -6.64 18.62
C ALA A 93 8.63 -8.05 18.97
N ASN A 94 9.41 -9.07 18.64
CA ASN A 94 9.12 -10.41 19.14
C ASN A 94 9.33 -10.47 20.65
N PRO A 95 8.55 -11.31 21.36
CA PRO A 95 8.81 -11.58 22.77
C PRO A 95 10.25 -12.08 22.98
N GLY A 96 10.97 -11.45 23.91
CA GLY A 96 12.35 -11.82 24.24
C GLY A 96 13.43 -11.20 23.35
N GLU A 97 13.08 -10.42 22.33
CA GLU A 97 14.06 -9.61 21.61
C GLU A 97 14.58 -8.47 22.49
N SER A 98 15.87 -8.15 22.33
CA SER A 98 16.46 -6.97 22.95
C SER A 98 15.76 -5.73 22.42
N CYS A 99 15.20 -4.94 23.33
CA CYS A 99 14.50 -3.71 23.00
C CYS A 99 15.26 -2.52 23.59
N LEU A 100 15.36 -1.46 22.80
CA LEU A 100 15.81 -0.15 23.26
C LEU A 100 14.63 0.81 23.18
N GLU A 101 14.50 1.65 24.19
CA GLU A 101 13.51 2.73 24.20
C GLU A 101 14.21 4.03 23.80
N TRP A 102 13.59 4.78 22.88
CA TRP A 102 14.07 6.07 22.41
C TRP A 102 12.90 6.97 22.04
N VAL A 103 13.14 8.27 21.93
CA VAL A 103 12.12 9.26 21.58
C VAL A 103 12.01 9.39 20.05
N CYS A 104 10.78 9.33 19.56
CA CYS A 104 10.34 9.81 18.25
C CYS A 104 9.48 11.07 18.48
#